data_AF-A0A6I9N5S1-F1
#
_entry.id   AF-A0A6I9N5S1-F1
#
_cell.length_a   1.000
_cell.length_b   1.000
_cell.length_c   1.000
_cell.angle_alpha   90.00
_cell.angle_beta   90.00
_cell.angle_gamma   90.00
#
_symmetry.space_group_name_H-M   'P 1'
#
loop_
_entity.id
_entity.type
_entity.pdbx_description
1 polymer ?
#
loop_
_entity_poly.entity_id
_entity_poly.type
_entity_poly.pdbx_seq_one_letter_code
_entity_poly.pdbx_strand_id
1 'polypeptide(L)'
;MFFKLLLNMFPLSSLAPGTRPPTPLHSLNRGEDVLEYYIRTFYPSSPLALQLVSSPSKLTPPFPRIFSPSLGAQGFLQSQPPPRGSPAPVVSSAPVMTSLQSSTSLGSWLAEMHRGASTLDICRVAPSFLSQGPEMADYREALEELRLLSRCYRDDSMMHSSSEESDDY
;
A
#
# COMPACT_ATOMS: atom_id res chain seq x y z
N MET A 1 2.49 -5.59 -14.07
CA MET A 1 3.41 -6.57 -13.45
C MET A 1 3.21 -6.75 -11.94
N PHE A 2 2.55 -5.80 -11.24
CA PHE A 2 2.29 -5.81 -9.79
C PHE A 2 1.42 -6.96 -9.23
N PHE A 3 0.51 -7.53 -10.03
CA PHE A 3 -0.44 -8.55 -9.53
C PHE A 3 0.01 -10.00 -9.69
N LYS A 4 1.08 -10.27 -10.46
CA LYS A 4 1.43 -11.64 -10.84
C LYS A 4 2.24 -12.38 -9.77
N LEU A 5 2.91 -11.66 -8.86
CA LEU A 5 3.67 -12.29 -7.77
C LEU A 5 2.86 -12.54 -6.49
N LEU A 6 1.78 -11.78 -6.25
CA LEU A 6 1.08 -11.83 -4.97
C LEU A 6 0.11 -13.02 -4.83
N LEU A 7 -0.24 -13.70 -5.94
CA LEU A 7 -1.29 -14.73 -5.97
C LEU A 7 -0.77 -16.18 -6.03
N ASN A 8 0.53 -16.40 -6.09
CA ASN A 8 1.12 -17.75 -6.03
C ASN A 8 1.44 -18.23 -4.59
N MET A 9 1.06 -17.46 -3.57
CA MET A 9 1.53 -17.69 -2.20
C MET A 9 0.37 -17.79 -1.20
N PHE A 10 -0.48 -18.79 -1.40
CA PHE A 10 -1.39 -19.29 -0.36
C PHE A 10 -1.64 -20.80 -0.52
N PRO A 11 -0.66 -21.52 -1.05
CA PRO A 11 -0.01 -22.53 -0.24
C PRO A 11 1.49 -22.22 -0.18
N LEU A 12 2.06 -22.21 1.03
CA LEU A 12 3.52 -22.23 1.21
C LEU A 12 4.08 -23.33 0.30
N SER A 13 4.99 -22.99 -0.61
CA SER A 13 5.58 -23.92 -1.58
C SER A 13 5.96 -25.25 -0.91
N SER A 14 5.24 -26.33 -1.21
CA SER A 14 5.61 -27.66 -0.74
C SER A 14 6.67 -28.23 -1.67
N LEU A 15 7.94 -27.87 -1.46
CA LEU A 15 9.03 -28.56 -2.15
C LEU A 15 9.14 -29.99 -1.60
N ALA A 16 9.46 -30.93 -2.49
CA ALA A 16 9.79 -32.28 -2.07
C ALA A 16 10.96 -32.25 -1.07
N PRO A 17 10.92 -33.06 0.01
CA PRO A 17 12.00 -33.11 1.00
C PRO A 17 13.38 -33.33 0.33
N GLY A 18 14.36 -32.50 0.67
CA GLY A 18 15.72 -32.57 0.11
C GLY A 18 15.96 -31.73 -1.15
N THR A 19 14.94 -31.04 -1.67
CA THR A 19 15.13 -30.11 -2.80
C THR A 19 15.68 -28.77 -2.31
N ARG A 20 16.79 -28.30 -2.90
CA ARG A 20 17.31 -26.96 -2.59
C ARG A 20 16.29 -25.90 -3.07
N PRO A 21 15.82 -25.00 -2.19
CA PRO A 21 14.87 -23.98 -2.59
C PRO A 21 15.48 -23.05 -3.64
N PRO A 22 14.75 -22.73 -4.73
CA PRO A 22 15.25 -21.87 -5.79
C PRO A 22 15.34 -20.40 -5.36
N THR A 23 14.59 -20.00 -4.32
CA THR A 23 14.61 -18.63 -3.79
C THR A 23 14.49 -18.61 -2.26
N PRO A 24 15.01 -17.56 -1.58
CA PRO A 24 14.87 -17.39 -0.13
C PRO A 24 13.42 -17.34 0.37
N LEU A 25 12.45 -17.04 -0.50
CA LEU A 25 11.04 -17.05 -0.15
C LEU A 25 10.54 -18.42 0.31
N HIS A 26 11.19 -19.49 -0.11
CA HIS A 26 10.82 -20.87 0.22
C HIS A 26 11.23 -21.29 1.63
N SER A 27 12.12 -20.54 2.30
CA SER A 27 12.46 -20.77 3.71
C SER A 27 11.53 -20.03 4.69
N LEU A 28 10.62 -19.21 4.17
CA LEU A 28 9.67 -18.45 4.97
C LEU A 28 8.41 -19.27 5.19
N ASN A 29 7.93 -19.31 6.44
CA ASN A 29 6.88 -20.23 6.88
C ASN A 29 5.52 -19.56 7.05
N ARG A 30 5.46 -18.23 6.93
CA ARG A 30 4.24 -17.44 7.03
C ARG A 30 4.05 -16.57 5.79
N GLY A 31 2.79 -16.34 5.41
CA GLY A 31 2.47 -15.47 4.28
C GLY A 31 2.88 -14.03 4.55
N GLU A 32 2.82 -13.60 5.81
CA GLU A 32 3.27 -12.31 6.31
C GLU A 32 4.77 -12.12 6.03
N ASP A 33 5.60 -13.10 6.39
CA ASP A 33 7.05 -13.04 6.19
C ASP A 33 7.40 -12.90 4.70
N VAL A 34 6.68 -13.63 3.83
CA VAL A 34 6.89 -13.57 2.38
C VAL A 34 6.47 -12.23 1.80
N LEU A 35 5.31 -11.71 2.22
CA LEU A 35 4.84 -10.40 1.79
C LEU A 35 5.77 -9.29 2.27
N GLU A 36 6.25 -9.38 3.50
CA GLU A 36 7.22 -8.45 4.08
C GLU A 36 8.53 -8.46 3.30
N TYR A 37 9.10 -9.64 3.06
CA TYR A 37 10.32 -9.79 2.27
C TYR A 37 10.17 -9.21 0.87
N TYR A 38 9.04 -9.48 0.20
CA TYR A 38 8.75 -8.92 -1.11
C TYR A 38 8.73 -7.39 -1.05
N ILE A 39 7.92 -6.79 -0.18
CA ILE A 39 7.76 -5.34 -0.14
C ILE A 39 9.07 -4.64 0.21
N ARG A 40 9.85 -5.15 1.18
CA ARG A 40 11.16 -4.59 1.53
C ARG A 40 12.16 -4.65 0.37
N THR A 41 12.09 -5.70 -0.46
CA THR A 41 12.97 -5.82 -1.63
C THR A 41 12.69 -4.75 -2.70
N PHE A 42 11.43 -4.35 -2.87
CA PHE A 42 11.04 -3.33 -3.85
C PHE A 42 10.99 -1.91 -3.27
N TYR A 43 10.80 -1.77 -1.96
CA TYR A 43 10.61 -0.49 -1.25
C TYR A 43 11.42 -0.47 0.06
N PRO A 44 12.75 -0.46 -0.01
CA PRO A 44 13.62 -0.61 1.17
C PRO A 44 13.50 0.54 2.17
N SER A 45 13.06 1.72 1.73
CA SER A 45 12.97 2.93 2.56
C SER A 45 11.57 3.19 3.13
N SER A 46 10.62 2.26 2.97
CA SER A 46 9.26 2.45 3.47
C SER A 46 9.09 1.77 4.83
N PRO A 47 8.79 2.49 5.92
CA PRO A 47 8.29 1.85 7.14
C PRO A 47 7.00 1.10 6.78
N LEU A 48 6.92 -0.16 7.20
CA LEU A 48 5.88 -1.08 6.75
C LEU A 48 5.27 -1.80 7.95
N ALA A 49 3.97 -1.63 8.13
CA ALA A 49 3.16 -2.50 8.97
C ALA A 49 2.29 -3.35 8.05
N LEU A 50 2.51 -4.66 8.04
CA LEU A 50 1.71 -5.61 7.29
C LEU A 50 0.84 -6.44 8.22
N GLN A 51 -0.42 -6.58 7.84
CA GLN A 51 -1.29 -7.57 8.44
C GLN A 51 -1.97 -8.34 7.32
N LEU A 52 -1.85 -9.66 7.37
CA LEU A 52 -2.49 -10.54 6.43
C LEU A 52 -3.80 -11.05 7.05
N VAL A 53 -4.90 -10.89 6.32
CA VAL A 53 -6.19 -11.42 6.77
C VAL A 53 -6.21 -12.92 6.50
N SER A 54 -6.51 -13.71 7.53
CA SER A 54 -6.48 -15.18 7.42
C SER A 54 -7.58 -15.76 6.55
N SER A 55 -8.69 -15.04 6.37
CA SER A 55 -9.83 -15.49 5.56
C SER A 55 -10.06 -14.60 4.34
N PRO A 56 -10.29 -15.19 3.15
CA PRO A 56 -10.65 -14.43 1.97
C PRO A 56 -12.05 -13.84 2.11
N SER A 57 -12.31 -12.72 1.43
CA SER A 57 -13.66 -12.14 1.39
C SER A 57 -14.59 -13.01 0.56
N LYS A 58 -15.76 -13.32 1.11
CA LYS A 58 -16.80 -14.09 0.40
C LYS A 58 -17.51 -13.16 -0.58
N LEU A 59 -17.70 -13.65 -1.80
CA LEU A 59 -18.45 -12.94 -2.83
C LEU A 59 -19.88 -13.49 -2.84
N THR A 60 -20.81 -12.69 -2.34
CA THR A 60 -22.24 -13.05 -2.34
C THR A 60 -22.97 -12.34 -3.49
N PRO A 61 -24.00 -12.94 -4.07
CA PRO A 61 -24.86 -12.23 -5.01
C PRO A 61 -25.45 -10.95 -4.37
N PRO A 62 -25.58 -9.83 -5.11
CA PRO A 62 -25.15 -9.65 -6.50
C PRO A 62 -23.72 -9.07 -6.60
N PHE A 63 -22.70 -9.93 -6.60
CA PHE A 63 -21.32 -9.52 -6.91
C PHE A 63 -21.08 -9.55 -8.44
N PRO A 64 -20.44 -8.52 -9.03
CA PRO A 64 -20.20 -8.47 -10.47
C PRO A 64 -19.27 -9.61 -10.93
N ARG A 65 -19.64 -10.29 -12.02
CA ARG A 65 -18.82 -11.36 -12.63
C ARG A 65 -17.73 -10.80 -13.55
N ILE A 66 -16.89 -9.92 -13.01
CA ILE A 66 -15.80 -9.23 -13.74
C ILE A 66 -14.45 -9.97 -13.69
N PHE A 67 -14.44 -11.20 -13.21
CA PHE A 67 -13.22 -11.96 -13.00
C PHE A 67 -12.65 -12.55 -14.29
N SER A 68 -11.32 -12.53 -14.39
CA SER A 68 -10.61 -13.21 -15.48
C SER A 68 -10.93 -14.71 -15.49
N PRO A 69 -11.13 -15.34 -16.67
CA PRO A 69 -11.28 -16.79 -16.79
C PRO A 69 -10.07 -17.60 -16.28
N SER A 70 -8.92 -16.94 -16.07
CA SER A 70 -7.72 -17.55 -15.50
C SER A 70 -7.78 -17.74 -13.97
N LEU A 71 -8.80 -17.19 -13.30
CA LEU A 71 -8.99 -17.33 -11.86
C LEU A 71 -9.80 -18.60 -11.53
N GLY A 72 -9.48 -19.27 -10.44
CA GLY A 72 -10.29 -20.34 -9.88
C GLY A 72 -11.44 -19.81 -9.01
N ALA A 73 -12.26 -20.72 -8.49
CA ALA A 73 -13.40 -20.39 -7.63
C ALA A 73 -13.00 -19.60 -6.37
N GLN A 74 -11.79 -19.83 -5.85
CA GLN A 74 -11.26 -19.16 -4.66
C GLN A 74 -10.58 -17.82 -4.95
N GLY A 75 -10.55 -17.38 -6.21
CA GLY A 75 -9.95 -16.10 -6.61
C GLY A 75 -8.44 -16.14 -6.84
N PHE A 76 -7.85 -17.34 -6.98
CA PHE A 76 -6.43 -17.53 -7.29
C PHE A 76 -6.19 -17.82 -8.77
N LEU A 77 -5.05 -17.37 -9.30
CA LEU A 77 -4.65 -17.70 -10.66
C LEU A 77 -4.37 -19.20 -10.78
N GLN A 78 -4.94 -19.83 -11.81
CA GLN A 78 -4.64 -21.21 -12.14
C GLN A 78 -3.30 -21.28 -12.87
N SER A 79 -2.43 -22.21 -12.48
CA SER A 79 -1.14 -22.45 -13.12
C SER A 79 -1.30 -22.97 -14.56
N GLN A 80 -2.42 -23.65 -14.82
CA GLN A 80 -2.79 -24.14 -16.13
C GLN A 80 -4.06 -23.44 -16.62
N PRO A 81 -4.12 -23.06 -17.92
CA PRO A 81 -5.33 -22.52 -18.49
C PRO A 81 -6.44 -23.58 -18.47
N PRO A 82 -7.70 -23.18 -18.24
CA PRO A 82 -8.81 -24.13 -18.25
C PRO A 82 -8.96 -24.77 -19.65
N PRO A 83 -9.48 -26.01 -19.71
CA PRO A 83 -9.72 -26.69 -20.98
C PRO A 83 -10.56 -25.84 -21.93
N ARG A 84 -10.26 -25.87 -23.24
CA ARG A 84 -11.02 -25.12 -24.24
C ARG A 84 -12.49 -25.52 -24.20
N GLY A 85 -13.37 -24.53 -24.05
CA GLY A 85 -14.82 -24.72 -24.01
C GLY A 85 -15.41 -24.94 -22.60
N SER A 86 -14.61 -24.97 -21.54
CA SER A 86 -15.15 -25.00 -20.18
C SER A 86 -15.77 -23.64 -19.81
N PRO A 87 -16.89 -23.61 -19.07
CA PRO A 87 -17.47 -22.37 -18.57
C PRO A 87 -16.50 -21.66 -17.62
N ALA A 88 -16.50 -20.32 -17.64
CA ALA A 88 -15.70 -19.55 -16.71
C ALA A 88 -16.12 -19.87 -15.26
N PRO A 89 -15.17 -20.22 -14.38
CA PRO A 89 -15.48 -20.56 -13.00
C PRO A 89 -16.18 -19.39 -12.29
N VAL A 90 -17.10 -19.73 -11.40
CA VAL A 90 -17.75 -18.75 -10.52
C VAL A 90 -16.81 -18.50 -9.35
N VAL A 91 -16.31 -17.28 -9.24
CA VAL A 91 -15.47 -16.88 -8.11
C VAL A 91 -16.37 -16.65 -6.88
N SER A 92 -16.20 -17.48 -5.86
CA SER A 92 -16.97 -17.45 -4.60
C SER A 92 -16.25 -16.71 -3.48
N SER A 93 -14.94 -16.50 -3.61
CA SER A 93 -14.15 -15.71 -2.68
C SER A 93 -13.03 -14.97 -3.40
N ALA A 94 -12.62 -13.82 -2.87
CA ALA A 94 -11.46 -13.08 -3.34
C ALA A 94 -10.48 -12.85 -2.19
N PRO A 95 -9.17 -13.06 -2.40
CA PRO A 95 -8.17 -12.59 -1.45
C PRO A 95 -8.26 -11.07 -1.35
N VAL A 96 -8.25 -10.55 -0.12
CA VAL A 96 -8.26 -9.12 0.15
C VAL A 96 -6.91 -8.75 0.74
N MET A 97 -6.30 -7.73 0.17
CA MET A 97 -5.12 -7.09 0.73
C MET A 97 -5.45 -5.62 0.95
N THR A 98 -5.10 -5.11 2.12
CA THR A 98 -5.07 -3.69 2.42
C THR A 98 -3.69 -3.35 2.97
N SER A 99 -3.28 -2.10 2.83
CA SER A 99 -2.00 -1.62 3.33
C SER A 99 -2.17 -0.20 3.83
N LEU A 100 -1.54 0.09 4.96
CA LEU A 100 -1.35 1.45 5.44
C LEU A 100 0.14 1.78 5.25
N GLN A 101 0.44 2.75 4.39
CA GLN A 101 1.80 3.13 4.05
C GLN A 101 2.00 4.61 4.33
N SER A 102 3.04 4.93 5.08
CA SER A 102 3.59 6.29 5.13
C SER A 102 4.62 6.41 4.01
N SER A 103 4.30 7.19 2.98
CA SER A 103 5.15 7.37 1.81
C SER A 103 5.57 8.83 1.66
N THR A 104 6.80 9.06 1.21
CA THR A 104 7.30 10.40 0.81
C THR A 104 6.47 11.04 -0.31
N SER A 105 5.73 10.24 -1.08
CA SER A 105 4.77 10.72 -2.08
C SER A 105 3.69 11.63 -1.47
N LEU A 106 3.32 11.40 -0.21
CA LEU A 106 2.35 12.22 0.51
C LEU A 106 2.82 13.67 0.65
N GLY A 107 4.13 13.92 0.75
CA GLY A 107 4.70 15.27 0.81
C GLY A 107 4.32 16.11 -0.40
N SER A 108 4.33 15.52 -1.60
CA SER A 108 3.91 16.22 -2.83
C SER A 108 2.42 16.57 -2.78
N TRP A 109 1.55 15.65 -2.35
CA TRP A 109 0.11 15.89 -2.24
C TRP A 109 -0.23 16.95 -1.20
N LEU A 110 0.46 16.94 -0.05
CA LEU A 110 0.29 17.96 0.99
C LEU A 110 0.74 19.35 0.50
N ALA A 111 1.83 19.43 -0.27
CA ALA A 111 2.30 20.68 -0.86
C ALA A 111 1.33 21.23 -1.93
N GLU A 112 0.76 20.34 -2.75
CA GLU A 112 -0.29 20.67 -3.72
C GLU A 112 -1.55 21.18 -3.02
N MET A 113 -1.98 20.50 -1.94
CA MET A 113 -3.13 20.89 -1.13
C MET A 113 -2.92 22.26 -0.47
N HIS A 114 -1.75 22.48 0.14
CA HIS A 114 -1.38 23.79 0.68
C HIS A 114 -1.45 24.88 -0.39
N ARG A 115 -0.88 24.64 -1.58
CA ARG A 115 -0.93 25.62 -2.67
C ARG A 115 -2.37 25.93 -3.08
N GLY A 116 -3.19 24.91 -3.29
CA GLY A 116 -4.61 25.10 -3.63
C GLY A 116 -5.35 25.91 -2.55
N ALA A 117 -5.22 25.49 -1.29
CA ALA A 117 -5.87 26.14 -0.16
C ALA A 117 -5.40 27.59 0.06
N SER A 118 -4.10 27.87 -0.09
CA SER A 118 -3.54 29.21 0.10
C SER A 118 -4.06 30.25 -0.90
N THR A 119 -4.60 29.81 -2.04
CA THR A 119 -5.21 30.69 -3.05
C THR A 119 -6.70 30.95 -2.81
N LEU A 120 -7.32 30.24 -1.86
CA LEU A 120 -8.73 30.41 -1.56
C LEU A 120 -8.94 31.65 -0.70
N ASP A 121 -9.77 32.55 -1.18
CA ASP A 121 -10.34 33.61 -0.35
C ASP A 121 -11.49 33.02 0.48
N ILE A 122 -11.14 32.44 1.63
CA ILE A 122 -12.08 31.72 2.52
C ILE A 122 -13.22 32.62 3.03
N CYS A 123 -12.96 33.93 3.21
CA CYS A 123 -14.00 34.92 3.53
C CYS A 123 -15.08 34.98 2.46
N ARG A 124 -14.67 34.84 1.20
CA ARG A 124 -15.57 34.91 0.05
C ARG A 124 -16.24 33.57 -0.24
N VAL A 125 -15.49 32.46 -0.20
CA VAL A 125 -16.00 31.15 -0.65
C VAL A 125 -16.68 30.35 0.44
N ALA A 126 -16.40 30.64 1.71
CA ALA A 126 -16.97 29.92 2.86
C ALA A 126 -17.23 30.85 4.06
N PRO A 127 -18.05 31.92 3.91
CA PRO A 127 -18.32 32.86 5.00
C PRO A 127 -18.97 32.17 6.22
N SER A 128 -19.78 31.13 6.00
CA SER A 128 -20.39 30.35 7.08
C SER A 128 -19.35 29.58 7.93
N PHE A 129 -18.25 29.14 7.30
CA PHE A 129 -17.16 28.43 7.98
C PHE A 129 -16.48 29.31 9.02
N LEU A 130 -16.30 30.61 8.74
CA LEU A 130 -15.72 31.57 9.69
C LEU A 130 -16.74 32.07 10.72
N SER A 131 -18.03 32.08 10.39
CA SER A 131 -19.07 32.66 11.26
C SER A 131 -19.34 31.85 12.55
N GLN A 132 -19.05 30.55 12.52
CA GLN A 132 -19.29 29.60 13.62
C GLN A 132 -18.09 28.66 13.82
N GLY A 133 -16.97 28.92 13.14
CA GLY A 133 -15.81 28.05 13.11
C GLY A 133 -14.52 28.81 13.41
N PRO A 134 -13.37 28.35 12.90
CA PRO A 134 -12.06 28.90 13.27
C PRO A 134 -11.92 30.37 12.84
N GLU A 135 -11.15 31.12 13.62
CA GLU A 135 -10.79 32.48 13.25
C GLU A 135 -9.87 32.48 12.02
N MET A 136 -9.76 33.64 11.36
CA MET A 136 -8.87 33.78 10.21
C MET A 136 -7.39 33.53 10.58
N ALA A 137 -7.01 33.81 11.83
CA ALA A 137 -5.68 33.52 12.34
C ALA A 137 -5.43 32.01 12.39
N ASP A 138 -6.35 31.25 12.98
CA ASP A 138 -6.31 29.78 13.06
C ASP A 138 -6.23 29.15 11.66
N TYR A 139 -6.97 29.68 10.69
CA TYR A 139 -6.90 29.21 9.30
C TYR A 139 -5.50 29.39 8.69
N ARG A 140 -4.85 30.53 8.95
CA ARG A 140 -3.49 30.80 8.46
C ARG A 140 -2.45 29.94 9.17
N GLU A 141 -2.62 29.70 10.46
CA GLU A 141 -1.77 28.80 11.23
C GLU A 141 -1.86 27.38 10.68
N ALA A 142 -3.07 26.85 10.46
CA ALA A 142 -3.28 25.53 9.88
C ALA A 142 -2.66 25.38 8.47
N LEU A 143 -2.66 26.44 7.66
CA LEU A 143 -1.96 26.45 6.37
C LEU A 143 -0.43 26.33 6.55
N GLU A 144 0.15 27.04 7.52
CA GLU A 144 1.59 26.93 7.79
C GLU A 144 1.94 25.55 8.36
N GLU A 145 1.13 24.99 9.25
CA GLU A 145 1.30 23.62 9.76
C GLU A 145 1.26 22.59 8.63
N LEU A 146 0.32 22.74 7.69
CA LEU A 146 0.23 21.88 6.51
C LEU A 146 1.49 21.99 5.62
N ARG A 147 2.02 23.21 5.46
CA ARG A 147 3.27 23.44 4.74
C ARG A 147 4.46 22.78 5.44
N LEU A 148 4.57 22.92 6.76
CA LEU A 148 5.64 22.29 7.54
C LEU A 148 5.53 20.76 7.46
N LEU A 149 4.33 20.20 7.60
CA LEU A 149 4.08 18.77 7.46
C LEU A 149 4.54 18.23 6.11
N SER A 150 4.27 18.97 5.02
CA SER A 150 4.71 18.57 3.68
C SER A 150 6.24 18.43 3.56
N ARG A 151 7.00 19.22 4.32
CA ARG A 151 8.47 19.19 4.35
C ARG A 151 8.99 17.99 5.12
N CYS A 152 8.34 17.62 6.23
CA CYS A 152 8.70 16.42 7.00
C CYS A 152 8.69 15.15 6.12
N TYR A 153 7.77 15.05 5.16
CA TYR A 153 7.71 13.93 4.21
C TYR A 153 8.75 14.00 3.07
N ARG A 154 9.46 15.12 2.92
CA ARG A 154 10.46 15.34 1.85
C ARG A 154 11.89 15.20 2.34
N ASP A 155 12.16 15.58 3.59
CA ASP A 155 13.50 15.61 4.18
C ASP A 155 13.92 14.29 4.86
N ASP A 156 13.04 13.29 4.93
CA ASP A 156 13.37 11.95 5.46
C ASP A 156 14.41 11.17 4.61
N SER A 157 14.80 11.68 3.43
CA SER A 157 15.95 11.15 2.69
C SER A 157 17.31 11.63 3.20
N MET A 158 17.36 12.54 4.19
CA MET A 158 18.59 13.19 4.68
C MET A 158 19.04 12.75 6.08
N MET A 159 18.27 11.92 6.81
CA MET A 159 18.66 11.47 8.15
C MET A 159 19.72 10.35 8.20
N HIS A 160 20.32 9.97 7.06
CA HIS A 160 21.43 9.01 7.01
C HIS A 160 22.83 9.61 6.80
N SER A 161 23.02 10.94 6.89
CA SER A 161 24.34 11.55 6.69
C SER A 161 24.69 12.63 7.73
N SER A 162 24.70 12.26 9.01
CA SER A 162 25.48 13.00 10.02
C SER A 162 26.02 12.02 11.06
N SER A 163 26.95 11.15 10.65
CA SER A 163 27.97 10.66 11.57
C SER A 163 29.22 11.48 11.25
N GLU A 164 29.30 12.66 11.85
CA GLU A 164 30.53 13.45 11.92
C GLU A 164 31.44 12.72 12.89
N GLU A 165 32.20 11.74 12.39
CA GLU A 165 33.39 11.25 13.08
C GLU A 165 34.50 12.26 12.79
N SER A 166 34.66 13.22 13.71
CA SER A 166 35.85 14.07 13.79
C SER A 166 36.22 14.19 15.25
N ASP A 167 37.29 13.50 15.64
CA ASP A 167 38.31 14.01 16.55
C ASP A 167 39.57 13.13 16.39
N ASP A 168 40.44 13.56 15.47
CA ASP A 168 41.86 13.22 15.46
C ASP A 168 42.55 13.99 16.59
N TYR A 169 43.29 13.30 17.47
CA TYR A 169 44.66 13.63 17.92
C TYR A 169 45.30 12.45 18.67
#